data_AF-A0A1Q5N8G0-F1
#
_entry.id   AF-A0A1Q5N8G0-F1
#
_cell.length_a   1.000
_cell.length_b   1.000
_cell.length_c   1.000
_cell.angle_alpha   90.00
_cell.angle_beta   90.00
_cell.angle_gamma   90.00
#
_symmetry.space_group_name_H-M   'P 1'
#
loop_
_entity.id
_entity.type
_entity.pdbx_description
1 polymer ?
#
loop_
_entity_poly.entity_id
_entity_poly.type
_entity_poly.pdbx_seq_one_letter_code
_entity_poly.pdbx_strand_id
1 'polypeptide(L)'
;MRADHSSKENSVTSVRLPVDELAPHINRALNALDAASRKVSLEPALLELVRARVSQLNGCAYCVDLHTRDARTGGESEQRLYALPVWRETPFFTDRERAALELAEAATRLTDGPVSDEVYGRAAAEFNEVELAELIWTITVINAWNRLGATARPWALD
;
A
#
# COMPACT_ATOMS: atom_id res chain seq x y z
N MET A 1 -34.06 39.83 -2.29
CA MET A 1 -33.61 39.54 -0.91
C MET A 1 -32.73 38.31 -0.96
N ARG A 2 -31.50 38.43 -0.50
CA ARG A 2 -30.44 37.41 -0.54
C ARG A 2 -30.79 36.21 0.36
N ALA A 3 -30.43 35.02 -0.08
CA ALA A 3 -29.85 34.00 0.78
C ALA A 3 -28.74 33.30 -0.01
N ASP A 4 -27.56 33.90 0.10
CA ASP A 4 -26.26 33.38 -0.27
C ASP A 4 -26.03 32.04 0.47
N HIS A 5 -26.07 30.92 -0.26
CA HIS A 5 -25.67 29.62 0.26
C HIS A 5 -24.21 29.36 -0.14
N SER A 6 -23.32 30.13 0.50
CA SER A 6 -21.91 29.77 0.61
C SER A 6 -21.78 28.55 1.52
N SER A 7 -21.96 27.34 0.98
CA SER A 7 -21.46 26.11 1.59
C SER A 7 -20.12 25.76 0.94
N LYS A 8 -19.04 26.41 1.41
CA LYS A 8 -17.70 25.82 1.32
C LYS A 8 -17.64 24.69 2.36
N GLU A 9 -18.27 23.56 2.08
CA GLU A 9 -18.28 22.39 2.97
C GLU A 9 -17.38 21.29 2.42
N ASN A 10 -16.40 20.91 3.26
CA ASN A 10 -15.49 19.78 3.21
C ASN A 10 -14.44 19.73 2.08
N SER A 11 -13.44 20.61 2.19
CA SER A 11 -12.11 20.32 1.63
C SER A 11 -11.51 19.11 2.34
N VAL A 12 -11.24 18.10 1.52
CA VAL A 12 -10.67 16.79 1.85
C VAL A 12 -9.35 16.96 2.61
N THR A 13 -9.32 16.46 3.86
CA THR A 13 -8.17 16.31 4.78
C THR A 13 -7.07 17.38 4.72
N SER A 14 -7.18 18.42 5.54
CA SER A 14 -6.06 19.31 5.83
C SER A 14 -4.84 18.55 6.38
N VAL A 15 -3.64 18.99 6.01
CA VAL A 15 -2.38 18.48 6.56
C VAL A 15 -2.40 18.56 8.08
N ARG A 16 -2.25 17.43 8.78
CA ARG A 16 -2.25 17.41 10.26
C ARG A 16 -0.86 17.77 10.81
N LEU A 17 0.20 17.24 10.22
CA LEU A 17 1.59 17.57 10.57
C LEU A 17 2.48 17.37 9.33
N PRO A 18 3.23 18.40 8.87
CA PRO A 18 4.15 18.27 7.74
C PRO A 18 5.44 17.55 8.17
N VAL A 19 5.34 16.25 8.46
CA VAL A 19 6.46 15.45 9.00
C VAL A 19 7.68 15.44 8.09
N ASP A 20 7.47 15.55 6.78
CA ASP A 20 8.54 15.57 5.78
C ASP A 20 9.37 16.85 5.86
N GLU A 21 8.74 17.99 6.12
CA GLU A 21 9.41 19.29 6.27
C GLU A 21 10.08 19.44 7.62
N LEU A 22 9.45 18.90 8.68
CA LEU A 22 9.95 18.97 10.05
C LEU A 22 11.10 17.98 10.31
N ALA A 23 11.12 16.84 9.60
CA ALA A 23 12.16 15.81 9.73
C ALA A 23 12.73 15.37 8.36
N PRO A 24 13.32 16.29 7.56
CA PRO A 24 13.67 16.04 6.16
C PRO A 24 14.80 15.03 5.98
N HIS A 25 15.66 14.85 6.98
CA HIS A 25 16.71 13.83 6.95
C HIS A 25 16.14 12.40 7.05
N ILE A 26 15.07 12.21 7.84
CA ILE A 26 14.39 10.92 7.96
C ILE A 26 13.59 10.64 6.69
N ASN A 27 12.85 11.64 6.18
CA ASN A 27 12.12 11.50 4.92
C ASN A 27 13.04 11.12 3.74
N ARG A 28 14.23 11.72 3.64
CA ARG A 28 15.22 11.33 2.62
C ARG A 28 15.67 9.87 2.75
N ALA A 29 15.86 9.38 3.97
CA ALA A 29 16.24 7.99 4.19
C ALA A 29 15.11 7.02 3.78
N LEU A 30 13.86 7.32 4.12
CA LEU A 30 12.72 6.49 3.71
C LEU A 30 12.51 6.52 2.20
N ASN A 31 12.67 7.68 1.54
CA ASN A 31 12.65 7.76 0.08
C ASN A 31 13.76 6.93 -0.58
N ALA A 32 14.98 6.93 -0.01
CA ALA A 32 16.07 6.11 -0.52
C ALA A 32 15.76 4.60 -0.37
N LEU A 33 15.16 4.21 0.74
CA LEU A 33 14.68 2.83 0.96
C LEU A 33 13.55 2.47 -0.01
N ASP A 34 12.58 3.36 -0.24
CA ASP A 34 11.51 3.16 -1.21
C ASP A 34 12.06 2.97 -2.62
N ALA A 35 12.98 3.84 -3.04
CA ALA A 35 13.65 3.73 -4.33
C ALA A 35 14.43 2.42 -4.49
N ALA A 36 15.05 1.91 -3.43
CA ALA A 36 15.68 0.59 -3.44
C ALA A 36 14.65 -0.54 -3.58
N SER A 37 13.52 -0.47 -2.85
CA SER A 37 12.44 -1.46 -2.91
C SER A 37 11.70 -1.51 -4.26
N ARG A 38 11.89 -0.50 -5.13
CA ARG A 38 11.39 -0.48 -6.50
C ARG A 38 12.37 -1.07 -7.51
N LYS A 39 13.64 -1.26 -7.14
CA LYS A 39 14.69 -1.86 -7.98
C LYS A 39 14.83 -3.34 -7.66
N VAL A 40 13.76 -4.09 -7.92
CA VAL A 40 13.61 -5.49 -7.55
C VAL A 40 13.26 -6.33 -8.78
N SER A 41 13.39 -7.65 -8.66
CA SER A 41 13.07 -8.59 -9.73
C SER A 41 11.56 -8.84 -9.91
N LEU A 42 10.76 -8.50 -8.90
CA LEU A 42 9.32 -8.66 -8.89
C LEU A 42 8.59 -7.81 -9.94
N GLU A 43 7.46 -8.33 -10.38
CA GLU A 43 6.59 -7.73 -11.37
C GLU A 43 6.00 -6.41 -10.86
N PRO A 44 6.11 -5.28 -11.60
CA PRO A 44 5.57 -4.00 -11.15
C PRO A 44 4.08 -4.04 -10.78
N ALA A 45 3.28 -4.80 -11.53
CA ALA A 45 1.85 -4.98 -11.25
C ALA A 45 1.60 -5.64 -9.88
N LEU A 46 2.37 -6.69 -9.53
CA LEU A 46 2.27 -7.35 -8.24
C LEU A 46 2.62 -6.39 -7.10
N LEU A 47 3.68 -5.59 -7.26
CA LEU A 47 4.10 -4.61 -6.27
C LEU A 47 2.99 -3.59 -5.98
N GLU A 48 2.34 -3.06 -7.01
CA GLU A 48 1.26 -2.08 -6.81
C GLU A 48 0.00 -2.69 -6.18
N LEU A 49 -0.34 -3.95 -6.47
CA LEU A 49 -1.43 -4.66 -5.77
C LEU A 49 -1.14 -4.84 -4.29
N VAL A 50 0.08 -5.25 -3.94
CA VAL A 50 0.52 -5.38 -2.54
C VAL A 50 0.47 -4.03 -1.84
N ARG A 51 1.03 -2.98 -2.46
CA ARG A 51 1.06 -1.63 -1.88
C ARG A 51 -0.35 -1.06 -1.69
N ALA A 52 -1.22 -1.21 -2.67
CA ALA A 52 -2.62 -0.80 -2.59
C ALA A 52 -3.36 -1.57 -1.49
N ARG A 53 -3.19 -2.90 -1.41
CA ARG A 53 -3.88 -3.72 -0.42
C ARG A 53 -3.46 -3.39 1.02
N VAL A 54 -2.15 -3.25 1.26
CA VAL A 54 -1.63 -2.86 2.57
C VAL A 54 -2.12 -1.47 2.96
N SER A 55 -2.18 -0.54 2.00
CA SER A 55 -2.72 0.81 2.22
C SER A 55 -4.20 0.82 2.58
N GLN A 56 -5.01 -0.04 1.96
CA GLN A 56 -6.42 -0.22 2.31
C GLN A 56 -6.58 -0.74 3.74
N LEU A 57 -5.74 -1.70 4.15
CA LEU A 57 -5.77 -2.25 5.52
C LEU A 57 -5.39 -1.21 6.57
N ASN A 58 -4.39 -0.37 6.28
CA ASN A 58 -3.87 0.63 7.20
C ASN A 58 -4.63 1.96 7.18
N GLY A 59 -5.60 2.14 6.26
CA GLY A 59 -6.39 3.38 6.16
C GLY A 59 -5.58 4.60 5.71
N CYS A 60 -4.53 4.42 4.92
CA CYS A 60 -3.79 5.54 4.31
C CYS A 60 -4.44 5.97 2.99
N ALA A 61 -5.35 6.95 3.03
CA ALA A 61 -6.08 7.41 1.84
C ALA A 61 -5.15 7.90 0.70
N TYR A 62 -4.10 8.66 1.03
CA TYR A 62 -3.09 9.09 0.05
C TYR A 62 -2.40 7.91 -0.64
N CYS A 63 -2.00 6.91 0.15
CA CYS A 63 -1.32 5.73 -0.37
C CYS A 63 -2.27 4.88 -1.23
N VAL A 64 -3.56 4.79 -0.86
CA VAL A 64 -4.58 4.12 -1.68
C VAL A 64 -4.75 4.83 -3.03
N ASP A 65 -4.89 6.16 -3.05
CA ASP A 65 -5.00 6.93 -4.29
C ASP A 65 -3.76 6.72 -5.19
N LEU A 66 -2.57 6.95 -4.62
CA LEU A 66 -1.30 6.81 -5.34
C LEU A 66 -1.15 5.43 -5.98
N HIS A 67 -1.27 4.35 -5.19
CA HIS A 67 -0.98 3.01 -5.69
C HIS A 67 -2.08 2.47 -6.61
N THR A 68 -3.34 2.88 -6.44
CA THR A 68 -4.39 2.49 -7.40
C THR A 68 -4.28 3.28 -8.71
N ARG A 69 -3.85 4.54 -8.70
CA ARG A 69 -3.55 5.31 -9.92
C ARG A 69 -2.33 4.76 -10.66
N ASP A 70 -1.27 4.43 -9.93
CA ASP A 70 -0.04 3.87 -10.50
C ASP A 70 -0.31 2.47 -11.07
N ALA A 71 -1.08 1.62 -10.38
CA ALA A 71 -1.53 0.33 -10.89
C ALA A 71 -2.31 0.47 -12.22
N ARG A 72 -3.28 1.40 -12.30
CA ARG A 72 -4.04 1.66 -13.54
C ARG A 72 -3.14 2.11 -14.68
N THR A 73 -2.18 3.00 -14.39
CA THR A 73 -1.20 3.46 -15.38
C THR A 73 -0.30 2.31 -15.84
N GLY A 74 -0.02 1.34 -14.96
CA GLY A 74 0.67 0.08 -15.25
C GLY A 74 -0.17 -0.98 -15.99
N GLY A 75 -1.42 -0.68 -16.33
CA GLY A 75 -2.30 -1.59 -17.08
C GLY A 75 -3.21 -2.49 -16.23
N GLU A 76 -3.27 -2.27 -14.92
CA GLU A 76 -4.20 -2.99 -14.05
C GLU A 76 -5.66 -2.62 -14.38
N SER A 77 -6.56 -3.58 -14.24
CA SER A 77 -7.98 -3.40 -14.55
C SER A 77 -8.78 -2.86 -13.36
N GLU A 78 -9.79 -2.04 -13.63
CA GLU A 78 -10.75 -1.58 -12.61
C GLU A 78 -11.41 -2.75 -11.88
N GLN A 79 -11.74 -3.83 -12.61
CA GLN A 79 -12.34 -5.04 -12.03
C GLN A 79 -11.46 -5.64 -10.93
N ARG A 80 -10.15 -5.77 -11.18
CA ARG A 80 -9.20 -6.30 -10.19
C ARG A 80 -8.97 -5.33 -9.04
N LEU A 81 -8.88 -4.02 -9.30
CA LEU A 81 -8.73 -3.01 -8.24
C LEU A 81 -9.93 -2.97 -7.30
N TYR A 82 -11.16 -3.06 -7.84
CA TYR A 82 -12.38 -3.11 -7.04
C TYR A 82 -12.52 -4.44 -6.28
N ALA A 83 -12.03 -5.53 -6.85
CA ALA A 83 -12.00 -6.84 -6.20
C ALA A 83 -10.91 -6.99 -5.14
N LEU A 84 -9.85 -6.17 -5.18
CA LEU A 84 -8.67 -6.30 -4.30
C LEU A 84 -9.00 -6.37 -2.80
N PRO A 85 -9.95 -5.58 -2.23
CA PRO A 85 -10.31 -5.71 -0.82
C PRO A 85 -10.90 -7.07 -0.43
N VAL A 86 -11.45 -7.80 -1.40
CA VAL A 86 -12.16 -9.07 -1.25
C VAL A 86 -11.53 -10.19 -2.09
N TRP A 87 -10.23 -10.06 -2.41
CA TRP A 87 -9.52 -10.89 -3.38
C TRP A 87 -9.69 -12.41 -3.18
N ARG A 88 -9.82 -12.86 -1.92
CA ARG A 88 -9.98 -14.29 -1.56
C ARG A 88 -11.20 -14.93 -2.23
N GLU A 89 -12.28 -14.18 -2.38
CA GLU A 89 -13.57 -14.65 -2.94
C GLU A 89 -13.68 -14.45 -4.45
N THR A 90 -12.56 -14.15 -5.13
CA THR A 90 -12.55 -13.83 -6.56
C THR A 90 -11.57 -14.69 -7.35
N PRO A 91 -11.87 -14.98 -8.63
CA PRO A 91 -11.00 -15.77 -9.49
C PRO A 91 -9.96 -14.92 -10.25
N PHE A 92 -9.87 -13.62 -9.98
CA PHE A 92 -9.11 -12.70 -10.83
C PHE A 92 -7.61 -12.71 -10.57
N PHE A 93 -7.16 -13.26 -9.45
CA PHE A 93 -5.76 -13.24 -9.00
C PHE A 93 -5.12 -14.62 -9.12
N THR A 94 -3.88 -14.66 -9.60
CA THR A 94 -3.09 -15.90 -9.75
C THR A 94 -2.66 -16.45 -8.39
N ASP A 95 -2.25 -17.71 -8.30
CA ASP A 95 -1.77 -18.31 -7.04
C ASP A 95 -0.59 -17.54 -6.43
N ARG A 96 0.36 -17.10 -7.28
CA ARG A 96 1.47 -16.21 -6.90
C ARG A 96 1.00 -14.88 -6.31
N GLU A 97 0.02 -14.22 -6.95
CA GLU A 97 -0.57 -12.97 -6.44
C GLU A 97 -1.29 -13.20 -5.11
N ARG A 98 -2.05 -14.30 -5.00
CA ARG A 98 -2.78 -14.68 -3.78
C ARG A 98 -1.84 -14.94 -2.62
N ALA A 99 -0.74 -15.65 -2.84
CA ALA A 99 0.28 -15.90 -1.83
C ALA A 99 0.94 -14.61 -1.35
N ALA A 100 1.25 -13.69 -2.28
CA ALA A 100 1.78 -12.37 -1.91
C ALA A 100 0.79 -11.51 -1.13
N LEU A 101 -0.47 -11.46 -1.55
CA LEU A 101 -1.53 -10.73 -0.85
C LEU A 101 -1.74 -11.31 0.55
N GLU A 102 -1.75 -12.63 0.69
CA GLU A 102 -1.89 -13.28 1.99
C GLU A 102 -0.74 -12.94 2.94
N LEU A 103 0.51 -13.05 2.48
CA LEU A 103 1.68 -12.66 3.25
C LEU A 103 1.63 -11.17 3.62
N ALA A 104 1.23 -10.31 2.69
CA ALA A 104 1.09 -8.88 2.91
C ALA A 104 0.05 -8.55 3.97
N GLU A 105 -1.11 -9.21 3.97
CA GLU A 105 -2.13 -9.01 5.00
C GLU A 105 -1.65 -9.49 6.38
N ALA A 106 -1.03 -10.68 6.46
CA ALA A 106 -0.53 -11.25 7.70
C ALA A 106 0.58 -10.39 8.32
N ALA A 107 1.57 -9.97 7.52
CA ALA A 107 2.66 -9.11 7.97
C ALA A 107 2.22 -7.66 8.28
N THR A 108 1.09 -7.21 7.74
CA THR A 108 0.50 -5.91 8.09
C THR A 108 -0.24 -5.97 9.42
N ARG A 109 -0.96 -7.07 9.70
CA ARG A 109 -1.78 -7.27 10.90
C ARG A 109 -1.04 -8.03 12.01
N LEU A 110 0.23 -7.70 12.25
CA LEU A 110 1.03 -8.34 13.32
C LEU A 110 0.43 -8.17 14.73
N THR A 111 -0.49 -7.22 14.91
CA THR A 111 -1.25 -7.06 16.17
C THR A 111 -2.25 -8.19 16.41
N ASP A 112 -2.69 -8.88 15.36
CA ASP A 112 -3.65 -9.99 15.43
C ASP A 112 -2.92 -11.32 15.72
N GLY A 113 -1.60 -11.36 15.49
CA GLY A 113 -0.74 -12.53 15.73
C GLY A 113 0.53 -12.51 14.87
N PRO A 114 1.48 -13.44 15.10
CA PRO A 114 2.64 -13.61 14.24
C PRO A 114 2.23 -14.13 12.85
N VAL A 115 3.07 -13.91 11.84
CA VAL A 115 2.94 -14.60 10.54
C VAL A 115 3.13 -16.10 10.79
N SER A 116 2.15 -16.92 10.43
CA SER A 116 2.23 -18.37 10.62
C SER A 116 3.17 -19.02 9.60
N ASP A 117 3.78 -20.15 9.98
CA ASP A 117 4.61 -20.96 9.08
C ASP A 117 3.84 -21.40 7.82
N GLU A 118 2.53 -21.57 7.94
CA GLU A 118 1.65 -21.94 6.83
C GLU A 118 1.53 -20.82 5.77
N VAL A 119 1.34 -19.57 6.22
CA VAL A 119 1.30 -18.39 5.33
C VAL A 119 2.67 -18.16 4.69
N TYR A 120 3.74 -18.26 5.49
CA TYR A 120 5.10 -18.16 4.97
C TYR A 120 5.39 -19.26 3.94
N GLY A 121 5.02 -20.51 4.24
CA GLY A 121 5.22 -21.66 3.36
C GLY A 121 4.50 -21.53 2.02
N ARG A 122 3.27 -21.00 2.00
CA ARG A 122 2.57 -20.70 0.75
C ARG A 122 3.29 -19.65 -0.10
N ALA A 123 3.79 -18.58 0.51
CA ALA A 123 4.60 -17.60 -0.21
C ALA A 123 5.92 -18.21 -0.72
N ALA A 124 6.64 -18.95 0.12
CA ALA A 124 7.89 -19.60 -0.26
C ALA A 124 7.73 -20.66 -1.37
N ALA A 125 6.53 -21.18 -1.61
CA ALA A 125 6.25 -22.07 -2.74
C ALA A 125 6.13 -21.33 -4.08
N GLU A 126 5.74 -20.04 -4.06
CA GLU A 126 5.49 -19.22 -5.26
C GLU A 126 6.65 -18.28 -5.61
N PHE A 127 7.55 -18.01 -4.67
CA PHE A 127 8.66 -17.06 -4.82
C PHE A 127 10.01 -17.73 -4.51
N ASN A 128 11.04 -17.41 -5.29
CA ASN A 128 12.41 -17.77 -4.89
C ASN A 128 12.88 -16.91 -3.70
N GLU A 129 14.00 -17.28 -3.06
CA GLU A 129 14.47 -16.60 -1.84
C GLU A 129 14.71 -15.08 -2.02
N VAL A 130 15.21 -14.67 -3.19
CA VAL A 130 15.45 -13.25 -3.49
C VAL A 130 14.12 -12.53 -3.66
N GLU A 131 13.22 -13.07 -4.47
CA GLU A 131 11.88 -12.50 -4.68
C GLU A 131 11.07 -12.41 -3.38
N LEU A 132 11.13 -13.44 -2.53
CA LEU A 132 10.45 -13.45 -1.23
C LEU A 132 11.01 -12.36 -0.30
N ALA A 133 12.33 -12.19 -0.28
CA ALA A 133 12.96 -11.10 0.46
C ALA A 133 12.54 -9.72 -0.08
N GLU A 134 12.48 -9.55 -1.40
CA GLU A 134 12.01 -8.32 -2.06
C GLU A 134 10.54 -8.02 -1.75
N LEU A 135 9.69 -9.05 -1.70
CA LEU A 135 8.28 -8.94 -1.32
C LEU A 135 8.14 -8.48 0.14
N ILE A 136 8.90 -9.08 1.06
CA ILE A 136 8.91 -8.69 2.48
C ILE A 136 9.37 -7.23 2.65
N TRP A 137 10.42 -6.81 1.92
CA TRP A 137 10.85 -5.41 1.91
C TRP A 137 9.77 -4.49 1.36
N THR A 138 9.10 -4.87 0.27
CA THR A 138 7.98 -4.12 -0.29
C THR A 138 6.88 -3.90 0.74
N ILE A 139 6.44 -4.99 1.43
CA ILE A 139 5.42 -4.95 2.48
C ILE A 139 5.86 -4.04 3.64
N THR A 140 7.13 -4.13 4.05
CA THR A 140 7.70 -3.34 5.14
C THR A 140 7.70 -1.85 4.80
N VAL A 141 8.16 -1.49 3.61
CA VAL A 141 8.26 -0.10 3.16
C VAL A 141 6.87 0.55 3.05
N ILE A 142 5.89 -0.12 2.45
CA ILE A 142 4.54 0.44 2.38
C ILE A 142 3.90 0.60 3.76
N ASN A 143 4.15 -0.35 4.67
CA ASN A 143 3.73 -0.23 6.07
C ASN A 143 4.35 1.00 6.77
N ALA A 144 5.60 1.35 6.46
CA ALA A 144 6.24 2.56 6.97
C ALA A 144 5.58 3.84 6.43
N TRP A 145 5.35 3.92 5.11
CA TRP A 145 4.64 5.04 4.50
C TRP A 145 3.22 5.19 5.03
N ASN A 146 2.49 4.08 5.18
CA ASN A 146 1.13 4.11 5.72
C ASN A 146 1.06 4.64 7.14
N ARG A 147 2.06 4.36 8.00
CA ARG A 147 2.13 4.90 9.36
C ARG A 147 2.24 6.43 9.36
N LEU A 148 3.02 6.99 8.43
CA LEU A 148 3.10 8.44 8.24
C LEU A 148 1.78 9.01 7.71
N GLY A 149 1.23 8.42 6.65
CA GLY A 149 -0.01 8.87 6.02
C GLY A 149 -1.21 8.84 6.95
N ALA A 150 -1.40 7.75 7.69
CA ALA A 150 -2.52 7.60 8.63
C ALA A 150 -2.39 8.53 9.86
N THR A 151 -1.16 8.71 10.36
CA THR A 151 -0.91 9.48 11.60
C THR A 151 -0.87 10.98 11.34
N ALA A 152 -0.06 11.41 10.36
CA ALA A 152 0.28 12.82 10.14
C ALA A 152 -0.51 13.47 9.00
N ARG A 153 -1.15 12.67 8.13
CA ARG A 153 -1.83 13.14 6.91
C ARG A 153 -1.02 14.23 6.19
N PRO A 154 0.28 13.99 5.89
CA PRO A 154 1.18 15.07 5.47
C PRO A 154 1.05 15.44 3.98
N TRP A 155 0.34 14.63 3.20
CA TRP A 155 0.21 14.79 1.76
C TRP A 155 -1.25 15.07 1.39
N ALA A 156 -1.45 16.02 0.49
CA ALA A 156 -2.78 16.36 -0.01
C ALA A 156 -3.34 15.23 -0.90
N LEU A 157 -4.66 15.08 -0.85
CA LEU A 157 -5.43 14.31 -1.83
C LEU A 157 -5.99 15.32 -2.83
N ASP A 158 -5.67 15.13 -4.10
CA ASP A 158 -6.17 15.96 -5.20
C ASP A 158 -7.54 15.46 -5.71
#